data_AF-A0A960HHL1-F1
#
_entry.id   AF-A0A960HHL1-F1
#
_cell.length_a   1.000
_cell.length_b   1.000
_cell.length_c   1.000
_cell.angle_alpha   90.00
_cell.angle_beta   90.00
_cell.angle_gamma   90.00
#
_symmetry.space_group_name_H-M   'P 1'
#
loop_
_entity.id
_entity.type
_entity.pdbx_description
1 polymer ?
#
loop_
_entity_poly.entity_id
_entity_poly.type
_entity_poly.pdbx_seq_one_letter_code
_entity_poly.pdbx_strand_id
1 'polypeptide(L)'
;MRPITPSTPRYWWRPLLVLALIGLAVPAVLALRPSESPRTVQAGAPVEALLVGDSVMAAMTLSYGATARQVLAARHTYLLDAKGCRRLITTSCSIGSSPPPTNAITVITAYAGTYNRALVVAAGYNDSTTGSTGLSTAIDRILTEAKRQGVPYVV
;
A
#
# COMPACT_ATOMS: atom_id res chain seq x y z
N MET A 1 -6.10 50.61 4.92
CA MET A 1 -6.79 50.42 3.63
C MET A 1 -6.57 51.65 2.77
N ARG A 2 -5.93 51.51 1.60
CA ARG A 2 -5.89 52.53 0.54
C ARG A 2 -6.40 51.87 -0.74
N PRO A 3 -7.33 52.47 -1.50
CA PRO A 3 -7.83 51.90 -2.74
C PRO A 3 -6.89 52.26 -3.89
N ILE A 4 -6.49 51.26 -4.67
CA ILE A 4 -5.79 51.47 -5.95
C ILE A 4 -6.77 51.01 -7.04
N THR A 5 -7.17 51.96 -7.89
CA THR A 5 -8.04 51.77 -9.04
C THR A 5 -7.32 51.07 -10.20
N PRO A 6 -8.03 50.23 -11.00
CA PRO A 6 -7.46 49.50 -12.13
C PRO A 6 -7.43 50.35 -13.41
N SER A 7 -6.32 50.29 -14.14
CA SER A 7 -6.22 50.80 -15.52
C SER A 7 -6.37 49.66 -16.54
N THR A 8 -7.14 49.94 -17.57
CA THR A 8 -7.64 49.05 -18.64
C THR A 8 -6.64 48.81 -19.79
N PRO A 9 -6.91 47.84 -20.68
CA PRO A 9 -5.91 47.17 -21.50
C PRO A 9 -5.76 47.77 -22.91
N ARG A 10 -4.61 47.54 -23.54
CA ARG A 10 -4.42 47.73 -24.98
C ARG A 10 -3.78 46.48 -25.61
N TYR A 11 -4.55 45.88 -26.52
CA TYR A 11 -4.13 44.94 -27.56
C TYR A 11 -2.91 45.48 -28.33
N TRP A 12 -2.11 44.60 -28.95
CA TRP A 12 -1.90 44.58 -30.41
C TRP A 12 -0.97 43.41 -30.85
N TRP A 13 -1.50 42.47 -31.68
CA TRP A 13 -0.96 41.98 -32.98
C TRP A 13 0.44 41.31 -32.95
N ARG A 14 0.76 40.14 -33.51
CA ARG A 14 0.20 39.18 -34.48
C ARG A 14 1.02 37.87 -34.35
N PRO A 15 0.48 36.70 -34.74
CA PRO A 15 1.18 35.42 -34.71
C PRO A 15 2.03 35.22 -35.98
N LEU A 16 3.26 34.71 -35.84
CA LEU A 16 4.03 34.16 -36.95
C LEU A 16 4.17 32.65 -36.76
N LEU A 17 3.28 31.95 -37.46
CA LEU A 17 3.43 30.57 -37.91
C LEU A 17 4.73 30.45 -38.72
N VAL A 18 5.60 29.50 -38.34
CA VAL A 18 6.53 28.88 -39.28
C VAL A 18 6.43 27.36 -39.09
N LEU A 19 5.59 26.77 -39.94
CA LEU A 19 5.52 25.34 -40.22
C LEU A 19 6.73 24.99 -41.10
N ALA A 20 7.64 24.17 -40.60
CA ALA A 20 8.70 23.56 -41.40
C ALA A 20 8.45 22.04 -41.49
N LEU A 21 7.94 21.65 -42.65
CA LEU A 21 7.76 20.29 -43.14
C LEU A 21 9.12 19.69 -43.54
N ILE A 22 9.51 18.57 -42.91
CA ILE A 22 10.49 17.59 -43.40
C ILE A 22 10.01 16.26 -42.79
N GLY A 23 9.42 15.29 -43.49
CA GLY A 23 9.79 14.70 -44.77
C GLY A 23 10.66 13.48 -44.50
N LEU A 24 10.09 12.26 -44.45
CA LEU A 24 10.75 11.02 -44.89
C LEU A 24 9.77 9.84 -44.90
N ALA A 25 9.69 9.16 -46.05
CA ALA A 25 8.91 7.97 -46.27
C ALA A 25 9.48 6.78 -45.48
N VAL A 26 8.62 6.04 -44.78
CA VAL A 26 8.99 4.80 -44.06
C VAL A 26 8.55 3.59 -44.90
N PRO A 27 9.43 2.64 -45.22
CA PRO A 27 9.04 1.45 -45.97
C PRO A 27 8.20 0.52 -45.09
N ALA A 28 7.10 0.02 -45.64
CA ALA A 28 6.23 -0.96 -45.01
C ALA A 28 6.93 -2.32 -44.95
N VAL A 29 7.58 -2.63 -43.83
CA VAL A 29 8.06 -3.98 -43.53
C VAL A 29 6.90 -4.75 -42.90
N LEU A 30 6.30 -5.65 -43.68
CA LEU A 30 5.30 -6.60 -43.18
C LEU A 30 6.01 -7.63 -42.29
N ALA A 31 6.19 -7.29 -41.01
CA ALA A 31 6.74 -8.21 -40.02
C ALA A 31 5.67 -9.25 -39.66
N LEU A 32 5.92 -10.51 -40.03
CA LEU A 32 5.23 -11.69 -39.49
C LEU A 32 5.35 -11.65 -37.96
N ARG A 33 4.26 -11.31 -37.27
CA ARG A 33 4.23 -11.33 -35.82
C ARG A 33 4.21 -12.79 -35.36
N PRO A 34 5.15 -13.24 -34.52
CA PRO A 34 5.01 -14.55 -33.87
C PRO A 34 3.69 -14.56 -33.10
N SER A 35 2.90 -15.63 -33.29
CA SER A 35 1.72 -15.89 -32.46
C SER A 35 2.18 -16.02 -31.01
N GLU A 36 2.01 -14.95 -30.24
CA GLU A 36 2.09 -15.00 -28.80
C GLU A 36 0.97 -15.93 -28.32
N SER A 37 1.35 -17.12 -27.84
CA SER A 37 0.42 -17.99 -27.13
C SER A 37 -0.29 -17.20 -26.05
N PRO A 38 -1.60 -17.41 -25.81
CA PRO A 38 -2.33 -16.70 -24.78
C PRO A 38 -1.58 -16.85 -23.46
N ARG A 39 -1.00 -15.75 -22.97
CA ARG A 39 -0.39 -15.70 -21.65
C ARG A 39 -1.54 -15.94 -20.67
N THR A 40 -1.60 -17.13 -20.09
CA THR A 40 -2.55 -17.46 -19.03
C THR A 40 -2.38 -16.38 -17.97
N VAL A 41 -3.41 -15.54 -17.79
CA VAL A 41 -3.42 -14.49 -16.78
C VAL A 41 -3.37 -15.21 -15.44
N GLN A 42 -2.19 -15.24 -14.82
CA GLN A 42 -2.02 -15.75 -13.48
C GLN A 42 -2.89 -14.87 -12.57
N ALA A 43 -3.89 -15.46 -11.92
CA ALA A 43 -4.65 -14.79 -10.87
C ALA A 43 -3.65 -14.09 -9.94
N GLY A 44 -3.88 -12.78 -9.71
CA GLY A 44 -2.87 -11.75 -9.46
C GLY A 44 -1.68 -12.17 -8.60
N ALA A 45 -0.48 -11.85 -9.09
CA ALA A 45 0.76 -12.08 -8.35
C ALA A 45 0.66 -11.48 -6.92
N PRO A 46 1.22 -12.16 -5.90
CA PRO A 46 1.22 -11.65 -4.54
C PRO A 46 1.86 -10.28 -4.46
N VAL A 47 1.35 -9.43 -3.57
CA VAL A 47 1.98 -8.12 -3.28
C VAL A 47 3.28 -8.31 -2.51
N GLU A 48 4.08 -7.25 -2.43
CA GLU A 48 5.34 -7.30 -1.70
C GLU A 48 5.12 -7.54 -0.19
N ALA A 49 4.20 -6.80 0.41
CA ALA A 49 4.09 -6.76 1.86
C ALA A 49 2.66 -6.78 2.39
N LEU A 50 2.50 -7.39 3.56
CA LEU A 50 1.33 -7.21 4.42
C LEU A 50 1.74 -6.33 5.62
N LEU A 51 1.04 -5.20 5.80
CA LEU A 51 1.18 -4.29 6.94
C LEU A 51 -0.01 -4.51 7.87
N VAL A 52 0.25 -5.07 9.04
CA VAL A 52 -0.77 -5.34 10.08
C VAL A 52 -0.44 -4.55 11.33
N GLY A 53 -1.41 -3.83 11.87
CA GLY A 53 -1.13 -3.07 13.09
C GLY A 53 -2.34 -2.62 13.89
N ASP A 54 -2.01 -1.98 15.02
CA ASP A 54 -2.94 -1.40 15.98
C ASP A 54 -3.31 0.07 15.64
N SER A 55 -3.69 0.85 16.64
CA SER A 55 -4.06 2.26 16.49
C SER A 55 -2.95 3.12 15.89
N VAL A 56 -1.67 2.82 16.16
CA VAL A 56 -0.55 3.60 15.63
C VAL A 56 -0.48 3.46 14.11
N MET A 57 -0.56 2.24 13.60
CA MET A 57 -0.58 2.01 12.15
C MET A 57 -1.94 2.36 11.53
N ALA A 58 -3.04 2.21 12.27
CA ALA A 58 -4.37 2.58 11.78
C ALA A 58 -4.47 4.08 11.45
N ALA A 59 -3.64 4.91 12.08
CA ALA A 59 -3.50 6.32 11.76
C ALA A 59 -3.14 6.56 10.27
N MET A 60 -2.45 5.62 9.61
CA MET A 60 -2.16 5.69 8.18
C MET A 60 -3.41 5.65 7.30
N THR A 61 -4.51 5.07 7.79
CA THR A 61 -5.79 4.98 7.05
C THR A 61 -6.58 6.29 7.08
N LEU A 62 -6.22 7.21 7.97
CA LEU A 62 -6.85 8.52 8.10
C LEU A 62 -6.29 9.51 7.08
N SER A 63 -6.93 10.69 6.97
CA SER A 63 -6.58 11.72 5.98
C SER A 63 -5.12 12.18 6.10
N TYR A 64 -4.64 12.39 7.33
CA TYR A 64 -3.26 12.79 7.59
C TYR A 64 -2.22 11.68 7.33
N GLY A 65 -2.67 10.42 7.18
CA GLY A 65 -1.83 9.29 6.79
C GLY A 65 -1.65 9.13 5.27
N ALA A 66 -2.33 9.95 4.46
CA ALA A 66 -2.34 9.82 3.00
C ALA A 66 -0.93 9.94 2.38
N THR A 67 -0.13 10.91 2.83
CA THR A 67 1.25 11.10 2.33
C THR A 67 2.13 9.88 2.62
N ALA A 68 2.03 9.29 3.82
CA ALA A 68 2.79 8.09 4.16
C ALA A 68 2.41 6.91 3.25
N ARG A 69 1.11 6.71 3.00
CA ARG A 69 0.63 5.69 2.06
C ARG A 69 1.13 5.94 0.65
N GLN A 70 1.11 7.19 0.17
CA GLN A 70 1.59 7.54 -1.17
C GLN A 70 3.09 7.27 -1.32
N VAL A 71 3.91 7.63 -0.32
CA VAL A 71 5.35 7.39 -0.33
C VAL A 71 5.66 5.89 -0.38
N LEU A 72 4.95 5.07 0.40
CA LEU A 72 5.08 3.61 0.35
C LEU A 72 4.64 3.05 -1.00
N ALA A 73 3.47 3.46 -1.49
CA ALA A 73 2.89 2.96 -2.73
C ALA A 73 3.70 3.34 -3.98
N ALA A 74 4.51 4.39 -3.91
CA ALA A 74 5.43 4.77 -4.98
C ALA A 74 6.58 3.77 -5.20
N ARG A 75 6.84 2.87 -4.24
CA ARG A 75 7.99 1.94 -4.29
C ARG A 75 7.64 0.49 -4.00
N HIS A 76 6.53 0.25 -3.29
CA HIS A 76 6.15 -1.06 -2.80
C HIS A 76 4.67 -1.33 -3.09
N THR A 77 4.36 -2.57 -3.46
CA THR A 77 2.96 -3.05 -3.47
C THR A 77 2.66 -3.64 -2.09
N TYR A 78 1.56 -3.24 -1.47
CA TYR A 78 1.26 -3.73 -0.13
C TYR A 78 -0.23 -3.79 0.17
N LEU A 79 -0.57 -4.64 1.14
CA LEU A 79 -1.85 -4.68 1.81
C LEU A 79 -1.71 -3.97 3.15
N LEU A 80 -2.64 -3.08 3.48
CA LEU A 80 -2.70 -2.40 4.78
C LEU A 80 -3.97 -2.83 5.50
N ASP A 81 -3.80 -3.63 6.55
CA ASP A 81 -4.86 -3.98 7.47
C ASP A 81 -4.46 -3.49 8.86
N ALA A 82 -4.89 -2.29 9.23
CA ALA A 82 -4.63 -1.74 10.55
C ALA A 82 -5.93 -1.33 11.22
N LYS A 83 -6.10 -1.70 12.49
CA LYS A 83 -7.31 -1.44 13.29
C LYS A 83 -6.90 -1.02 14.69
N GLY A 84 -7.58 -0.01 15.23
CA GLY A 84 -7.35 0.42 16.61
C GLY A 84 -7.50 -0.74 17.59
N CYS A 85 -6.73 -0.74 18.67
CA CYS A 85 -6.85 -1.74 19.75
C CYS A 85 -6.54 -3.20 19.35
N ARG A 86 -5.99 -3.44 18.15
CA ARG A 86 -5.60 -4.80 17.72
C ARG A 86 -4.56 -5.38 18.68
N ARG A 87 -4.79 -6.63 19.07
CA ARG A 87 -3.82 -7.49 19.76
C ARG A 87 -3.18 -8.48 18.81
N LEU A 88 -2.07 -9.08 19.21
CA LEU A 88 -1.33 -10.02 18.37
C LEU A 88 -2.05 -11.37 18.23
N ILE A 89 -2.34 -12.04 19.35
CA ILE A 89 -2.85 -13.44 19.33
C ILE A 89 -4.12 -13.68 20.15
N THR A 90 -4.47 -12.75 21.05
CA THR A 90 -5.66 -12.85 21.90
C THR A 90 -6.79 -12.00 21.34
N THR A 91 -7.98 -12.06 21.92
CA THR A 91 -9.09 -11.16 21.56
C THR A 91 -8.67 -9.70 21.73
N SER A 92 -8.75 -8.92 20.67
CA SER A 92 -8.44 -7.48 20.70
C SER A 92 -9.32 -6.71 21.68
N CYS A 93 -8.88 -5.53 22.10
CA CYS A 93 -9.73 -4.62 22.87
C CYS A 93 -10.72 -3.87 21.97
N SER A 94 -11.69 -3.18 22.57
CA SER A 94 -12.64 -2.32 21.86
C SER A 94 -12.38 -0.87 22.21
N ILE A 95 -12.04 -0.05 21.21
CA ILE A 95 -12.07 1.40 21.29
C ILE A 95 -12.82 1.89 20.06
N GLY A 96 -14.03 2.42 20.25
CA GLY A 96 -14.84 3.00 19.17
C GLY A 96 -15.44 2.02 18.15
N SER A 97 -15.08 0.74 18.18
CA SER A 97 -15.62 -0.31 17.30
C SER A 97 -16.18 -1.50 18.09
N SER A 98 -17.36 -1.98 17.69
CA SER A 98 -17.96 -3.24 18.16
C SER A 98 -18.48 -4.04 16.96
N PRO A 99 -18.13 -5.33 16.82
CA PRO A 99 -17.27 -6.12 17.74
C PRO A 99 -15.79 -5.65 17.73
N PRO A 100 -14.95 -6.11 18.70
CA PRO A 100 -13.51 -5.86 18.65
C PRO A 100 -12.91 -6.33 17.33
N PRO A 101 -11.83 -5.70 16.83
CA PRO A 101 -11.21 -6.11 15.59
C PRO A 101 -10.55 -7.48 15.72
N THR A 102 -10.50 -8.20 14.60
CA THR A 102 -9.71 -9.42 14.47
C THR A 102 -8.25 -9.19 14.88
N ASN A 103 -7.67 -10.12 15.63
CA ASN A 103 -6.29 -10.06 16.07
C ASN A 103 -5.30 -10.29 14.92
N ALA A 104 -4.03 -9.90 15.11
CA ALA A 104 -3.04 -9.89 14.05
C ALA A 104 -2.80 -11.29 13.45
N ILE A 105 -2.65 -12.32 14.27
CA ILE A 105 -2.37 -13.68 13.79
C ILE A 105 -3.48 -14.20 12.87
N THR A 106 -4.75 -13.91 13.19
CA THR A 106 -5.87 -14.34 12.35
C THR A 106 -5.88 -13.60 11.01
N VAL A 107 -5.55 -12.30 11.01
CA VAL A 107 -5.40 -11.51 9.77
C VAL A 107 -4.24 -12.06 8.93
N ILE A 108 -3.08 -12.29 9.54
CA ILE A 108 -1.89 -12.84 8.87
C ILE A 108 -2.19 -14.19 8.22
N THR A 109 -2.89 -15.08 8.94
CA THR A 109 -3.30 -16.37 8.39
C THR A 109 -4.31 -16.22 7.25
N ALA A 110 -5.28 -15.29 7.36
CA ALA A 110 -6.28 -15.06 6.31
C ALA A 110 -5.68 -14.52 5.00
N TYR A 111 -4.59 -13.76 5.08
CA TYR A 111 -3.87 -13.23 3.91
C TYR A 111 -2.74 -14.14 3.40
N ALA A 112 -2.61 -15.37 3.91
CA ALA A 112 -1.57 -16.30 3.48
C ALA A 112 -1.58 -16.50 1.95
N GLY A 113 -0.40 -16.38 1.33
CA GLY A 113 -0.23 -16.51 -0.12
C GLY A 113 -0.60 -15.28 -0.95
N THR A 114 -1.15 -14.22 -0.35
CA THR A 114 -1.45 -12.95 -1.05
C THR A 114 -0.30 -11.95 -1.01
N TYR A 115 0.71 -12.20 -0.18
CA TYR A 115 1.97 -11.46 -0.08
C TYR A 115 3.13 -12.45 0.06
N ASN A 116 4.35 -12.06 -0.35
CA ASN A 116 5.46 -13.02 -0.42
C ASN A 116 6.83 -12.53 0.06
N ARG A 117 6.99 -11.24 0.41
CA ARG A 117 8.31 -10.69 0.76
C ARG A 117 8.39 -10.15 2.18
N ALA A 118 7.42 -9.38 2.63
CA ALA A 118 7.48 -8.81 3.98
C ALA A 118 6.15 -8.92 4.74
N LEU A 119 6.27 -9.18 6.04
CA LEU A 119 5.21 -8.96 7.03
C LEU A 119 5.68 -7.85 7.97
N VAL A 120 4.94 -6.75 8.05
CA VAL A 120 5.21 -5.66 8.99
C VAL A 120 4.14 -5.67 10.06
N VAL A 121 4.52 -5.82 11.33
CA VAL A 121 3.62 -5.89 12.47
C VAL A 121 3.86 -4.73 13.42
N ALA A 122 2.97 -3.74 13.40
CA ALA A 122 2.97 -2.64 14.36
C ALA A 122 1.82 -2.82 15.36
N ALA A 123 1.96 -3.83 16.23
CA ALA A 123 1.04 -4.14 17.32
C ALA A 123 1.82 -4.74 18.49
N GLY A 124 1.18 -4.86 19.65
CA GLY A 124 1.79 -5.42 20.86
C GLY A 124 1.62 -4.54 22.10
N TYR A 125 1.36 -3.24 21.91
CA TYR A 125 1.09 -2.33 23.02
C TYR A 125 -0.17 -2.72 23.80
N ASN A 126 -1.16 -3.28 23.11
CA ASN A 126 -2.44 -3.70 23.70
C ASN A 126 -2.37 -5.09 24.34
N ASP A 127 -1.28 -5.84 24.16
CA ASP A 127 -1.15 -7.22 24.62
C ASP A 127 -0.70 -7.29 26.08
N SER A 128 -0.98 -8.42 26.75
CA SER A 128 -0.41 -8.69 28.07
C SER A 128 1.11 -8.77 27.97
N THR A 129 1.83 -8.23 28.94
CA THR A 129 3.30 -8.34 28.97
C THR A 129 3.78 -9.70 29.43
N THR A 130 2.96 -10.45 30.17
CA THR A 130 3.32 -11.73 30.79
C THR A 130 2.27 -12.83 30.56
N GLY A 131 2.65 -14.05 30.94
CA GLY A 131 1.79 -15.24 30.87
C GLY A 131 1.92 -16.02 29.56
N SER A 132 1.14 -17.10 29.45
CA SER A 132 1.16 -18.01 28.28
C SER A 132 0.67 -17.38 26.97
N THR A 133 0.13 -16.17 27.04
CA THR A 133 -0.28 -15.36 25.89
C THR A 133 0.35 -13.97 25.90
N GLY A 134 1.41 -13.79 26.70
CA GLY A 134 2.14 -12.53 26.81
C GLY A 134 2.90 -12.19 25.53
N LEU A 135 3.40 -10.95 25.48
CA LEU A 135 4.01 -10.36 24.29
C LEU A 135 5.10 -11.23 23.64
N SER A 136 6.01 -11.82 24.43
CA SER A 136 7.06 -12.72 23.90
C SER A 136 6.45 -13.91 23.16
N THR A 137 5.52 -14.62 23.80
CA THR A 137 4.83 -15.76 23.19
C THR A 137 4.04 -15.34 21.95
N ALA A 138 3.44 -14.15 21.97
CA ALA A 138 2.72 -13.62 20.83
C ALA A 138 3.64 -13.34 19.64
N ILE A 139 4.79 -12.73 19.87
CA ILE A 139 5.83 -12.49 18.84
C ILE A 139 6.30 -13.83 18.27
N ASP A 140 6.62 -14.82 19.11
CA ASP A 140 7.08 -16.13 18.66
C ASP A 140 6.04 -16.82 17.75
N ARG A 141 4.75 -16.69 18.07
CA ARG A 141 3.66 -17.24 17.24
C ARG A 141 3.54 -16.52 15.89
N ILE A 142 3.71 -15.20 15.86
CA ILE A 142 3.69 -14.40 14.63
C ILE A 142 4.87 -14.78 13.73
N LEU A 143 6.08 -14.87 14.29
CA LEU A 143 7.28 -15.27 13.56
C LEU A 143 7.16 -16.72 13.03
N THR A 144 6.62 -17.62 13.85
CA THR A 144 6.37 -19.01 13.44
C THR A 144 5.40 -19.08 12.28
N GLU A 145 4.31 -18.31 12.31
CA GLU A 145 3.35 -18.26 11.22
C GLU A 145 3.93 -17.64 9.95
N ALA A 146 4.68 -16.54 10.05
CA ALA A 146 5.36 -15.94 8.91
C ALA A 146 6.34 -16.94 8.25
N LYS A 147 7.12 -17.67 9.07
CA LYS A 147 8.01 -18.74 8.60
C LYS A 147 7.25 -19.87 7.93
N ARG A 148 6.12 -20.31 8.50
CA ARG A 148 5.25 -21.34 7.91
C ARG A 148 4.73 -20.94 6.53
N GLN A 149 4.45 -19.65 6.34
CA GLN A 149 4.01 -19.09 5.07
C GLN A 149 5.16 -18.79 4.08
N GLY A 150 6.42 -18.97 4.48
CA GLY A 150 7.59 -18.71 3.63
C GLY A 150 7.90 -17.21 3.45
N VAL A 151 7.44 -16.35 4.36
CA VAL A 151 7.70 -14.90 4.31
C VAL A 151 9.11 -14.62 4.85
N PRO A 152 10.04 -14.07 4.04
CA PRO A 152 11.45 -13.97 4.41
C PRO A 152 11.77 -12.83 5.38
N TYR A 153 10.95 -11.78 5.44
CA TYR A 153 11.20 -10.62 6.29
C TYR A 153 10.00 -10.34 7.20
N VAL A 154 10.26 -10.25 8.50
CA VAL A 154 9.29 -9.77 9.50
C VAL A 154 9.88 -8.54 10.18
N VAL A 155 9.10 -7.46 10.23
CA VAL A 155 9.46 -6.18 10.83
C VAL A 155 8.47 -5.82 11.92
#